data_AF-X1CJX8-F1
#
_entry.id   AF-X1CJX8-F1
#
_cell.length_a   1.000
_cell.length_b   1.000
_cell.length_c   1.000
_cell.angle_alpha   90.00
_cell.angle_beta   90.00
_cell.angle_gamma   90.00
#
_symmetry.space_group_name_H-M   'P 1'
#
loop_
_entity.id
_entity.type
_entity.pdbx_description
1 polymer ?
#
loop_
_entity_poly.entity_id
_entity_poly.type
_entity_poly.pdbx_seq_one_letter_code
_entity_poly.pdbx_strand_id
1 'polypeptide(L)'
;IYIGEKNWKFLERRKKMSWGFDSEKLSEEKIAKLKDLAKLARGDILKMTTLAKSGHPGGSMSSIDIYLVLYSCANVDPAHPYWTERDRIVISHGHTSPGVYAALARVGFFEMDSVIARFRKAGTIFEGHVERGIPGVEWSSGNLGQGLSAGCGFALASFKERVKAPRIAGMERRKE
;
A
#
# COMPACT_ATOMS: atom_id res chain seq x y z
N ILE A 1 -24.76 23.08 17.14
CA ILE A 1 -24.27 23.22 15.75
C ILE A 1 -25.20 22.41 14.87
N TYR A 2 -26.12 23.09 14.18
CA TYR A 2 -27.06 22.45 13.27
C TYR A 2 -26.29 22.04 12.00
N ILE A 3 -26.27 20.75 11.67
CA ILE A 3 -25.73 20.26 10.40
C ILE A 3 -26.97 19.93 9.55
N GLY A 4 -27.36 20.87 8.69
CA GLY A 4 -28.54 20.74 7.84
C GLY A 4 -28.47 19.51 6.92
N GLU A 5 -29.65 18.97 6.62
CA GLU A 5 -29.85 17.86 5.70
C GLU A 5 -29.36 18.23 4.29
N LYS A 6 -28.09 17.90 3.98
CA LYS A 6 -27.58 17.95 2.62
C LYS A 6 -28.02 16.70 1.88
N ASN A 7 -29.03 16.88 1.01
CA ASN A 7 -29.37 16.08 -0.16
C ASN A 7 -28.38 14.94 -0.49
N TRP A 8 -28.67 13.73 0.00
CA TRP A 8 -27.93 12.50 -0.31
C TRP A 8 -28.13 12.03 -1.76
N LYS A 9 -28.96 12.72 -2.55
CA LYS A 9 -29.24 12.42 -3.97
C LYS A 9 -28.02 12.52 -4.90
N PHE A 10 -26.91 13.13 -4.47
CA PHE A 10 -25.67 13.16 -5.24
C PHE A 10 -24.97 11.79 -5.30
N LEU A 11 -25.19 10.92 -4.31
CA LEU A 11 -24.62 9.57 -4.28
C LEU A 11 -25.33 8.60 -5.25
N GLU A 12 -26.63 8.81 -5.53
CA GLU A 12 -27.41 7.93 -6.40
C GLU A 12 -27.01 8.00 -7.88
N ARG A 13 -26.44 9.13 -8.34
CA ARG A 13 -26.02 9.34 -9.75
C ARG A 13 -24.66 8.72 -10.12
N ARG A 14 -23.97 8.02 -9.21
CA ARG A 14 -22.63 7.44 -9.44
C ARG A 14 -22.61 5.92 -9.66
N LYS A 15 -23.72 5.31 -10.10
CA LYS A 15 -23.84 3.86 -10.36
C LYS A 15 -22.95 3.26 -11.48
N LYS A 16 -22.00 4.00 -12.07
CA LYS A 16 -21.00 3.49 -13.02
C LYS A 16 -19.62 4.12 -12.82
N MET A 17 -19.16 4.21 -11.58
CA MET A 17 -17.72 4.35 -11.33
C MET A 17 -17.18 2.96 -11.02
N SER A 18 -16.23 2.47 -11.81
CA SER A 18 -15.39 1.33 -11.45
C SER A 18 -14.52 1.75 -10.25
N TRP A 19 -15.12 1.77 -9.07
CA TRP A 19 -14.37 1.76 -7.83
C TRP A 19 -13.97 0.32 -7.57
N GLY A 20 -12.70 0.11 -7.26
CA GLY A 20 -12.24 -1.20 -6.81
C GLY A 20 -11.47 -1.97 -7.87
N PHE A 21 -10.83 -3.01 -7.36
CA PHE A 21 -9.96 -3.97 -8.03
C PHE A 21 -10.48 -4.38 -9.42
N ASP A 22 -9.56 -4.67 -10.33
CA ASP A 22 -9.86 -5.04 -11.73
C ASP A 22 -10.80 -6.27 -11.85
N SER A 23 -10.90 -7.07 -10.80
CA SER A 23 -11.77 -8.24 -10.73
C SER A 23 -12.38 -8.43 -9.35
N GLU A 24 -13.57 -9.06 -9.30
CA GLU A 24 -14.24 -9.45 -8.07
C GLU A 24 -13.50 -10.57 -7.32
N LYS A 25 -12.80 -11.44 -8.07
CA LYS A 25 -12.03 -12.57 -7.55
C LYS A 25 -10.66 -12.63 -8.20
N LEU A 26 -9.68 -13.13 -7.46
CA LEU A 26 -8.36 -13.44 -8.00
C LEU A 26 -8.43 -14.72 -8.81
N SER A 27 -7.66 -14.81 -9.90
CA SER A 27 -7.48 -16.08 -10.61
C SER A 27 -6.72 -17.08 -9.74
N GLU A 28 -6.95 -18.38 -9.97
CA GLU A 28 -6.22 -19.44 -9.27
C GLU A 28 -4.71 -19.32 -9.46
N GLU A 29 -4.26 -18.91 -10.65
CA GLU A 29 -2.86 -18.61 -10.94
C GLU A 29 -2.31 -17.48 -10.05
N LYS A 30 -3.06 -16.38 -9.92
CA LYS A 30 -2.64 -15.25 -9.08
C LYS A 30 -2.64 -15.63 -7.60
N ILE A 31 -3.61 -16.44 -7.16
CA ILE A 31 -3.65 -17.00 -5.79
C ILE A 31 -2.42 -17.88 -5.53
N ALA A 32 -2.09 -18.79 -6.45
CA ALA A 32 -0.91 -19.66 -6.34
C ALA A 32 0.37 -18.84 -6.25
N LYS A 33 0.55 -17.87 -7.14
CA LYS A 33 1.70 -16.95 -7.12
C LYS A 33 1.80 -16.19 -5.80
N LEU A 34 0.70 -15.64 -5.29
CA LEU A 34 0.70 -14.92 -4.01
C LEU A 34 1.06 -15.82 -2.83
N LYS A 35 0.60 -17.08 -2.82
CA LYS A 35 1.00 -18.07 -1.79
C LYS A 35 2.49 -18.35 -1.82
N ASP A 36 3.08 -18.51 -3.01
CA ASP A 36 4.53 -18.71 -3.17
C ASP A 36 5.32 -17.49 -2.68
N LEU A 37 4.90 -16.29 -3.08
CA LEU A 37 5.50 -15.04 -2.60
C LEU A 37 5.38 -14.90 -1.08
N ALA A 38 4.25 -15.28 -0.50
CA ALA A 38 4.02 -15.21 0.94
C ALA A 38 4.91 -16.19 1.71
N LYS A 39 5.18 -17.38 1.16
CA LYS A 39 6.15 -18.33 1.73
C LYS A 39 7.56 -17.74 1.72
N LEU A 40 7.98 -17.17 0.59
CA LEU A 40 9.31 -16.55 0.45
C LEU A 40 9.46 -15.36 1.39
N ALA A 41 8.49 -14.44 1.41
CA ALA A 41 8.50 -13.27 2.27
C ALA A 41 8.54 -13.62 3.76
N ARG A 42 7.90 -14.70 4.21
CA ARG A 42 8.05 -15.19 5.60
C ARG A 42 9.49 -15.58 5.91
N GLY A 43 10.17 -16.27 4.99
CA GLY A 43 11.60 -16.53 5.09
C GLY A 43 12.44 -15.26 5.15
N ASP A 44 12.09 -14.25 4.35
CA ASP A 44 12.80 -12.97 4.33
C ASP A 44 12.60 -12.16 5.62
N ILE A 45 11.39 -12.15 6.18
CA ILE A 45 11.07 -11.54 7.47
C ILE A 45 11.95 -12.14 8.58
N LEU A 46 12.08 -13.47 8.59
CA LEU A 46 12.95 -14.16 9.54
C LEU A 46 14.42 -13.74 9.33
N LYS A 47 14.94 -13.77 8.09
CA LYS A 47 16.31 -13.33 7.80
C LYS A 47 16.57 -11.90 8.27
N MET A 48 15.70 -10.95 7.91
CA MET A 48 15.81 -9.53 8.30
C MET A 48 15.87 -9.38 9.82
N THR A 49 14.90 -9.94 10.52
CA THR A 49 14.78 -9.76 11.97
C THR A 49 15.89 -10.49 12.74
N THR A 50 16.33 -11.65 12.26
CA THR A 50 17.48 -12.39 12.81
C THR A 50 18.79 -11.62 12.63
N LEU A 51 19.10 -11.15 11.41
CA LEU A 51 20.34 -10.41 11.13
C LEU A 51 20.41 -9.05 11.83
N ALA A 52 19.26 -8.39 12.00
CA ALA A 52 19.15 -7.16 12.77
C ALA A 52 19.12 -7.38 14.29
N LYS A 53 19.01 -8.64 14.75
CA LYS A 53 18.81 -9.01 16.17
C LYS A 53 17.64 -8.26 16.83
N SER A 54 16.66 -7.83 16.04
CA SER A 54 15.51 -7.04 16.48
C SER A 54 14.42 -6.97 15.40
N GLY A 55 13.20 -6.64 15.80
CA GLY A 55 12.04 -6.48 14.91
C GLY A 55 10.85 -7.33 15.36
N HIS A 56 9.77 -7.30 14.56
CA HIS A 56 8.48 -7.93 14.93
C HIS A 56 8.08 -8.98 13.88
N PRO A 57 8.69 -10.19 13.91
CA PRO A 57 8.43 -11.21 12.91
C PRO A 57 6.99 -11.73 12.96
N GLY A 58 6.41 -11.90 14.16
CA GLY A 58 5.04 -12.42 14.32
C GLY A 58 3.98 -11.58 13.59
N GLY A 59 3.88 -10.30 13.95
CA GLY A 59 2.94 -9.38 13.29
C GLY A 59 3.21 -9.20 11.79
N SER A 60 4.48 -9.24 11.39
CA SER A 60 4.86 -9.18 9.97
C SER A 60 4.37 -10.41 9.20
N MET A 61 4.53 -11.62 9.75
CA MET A 61 4.12 -12.87 9.11
C MET A 61 2.60 -13.07 9.11
N SER A 62 1.88 -12.55 10.10
CA SER A 62 0.41 -12.60 10.12
C SER A 62 -0.22 -11.66 9.09
N SER A 63 0.45 -10.56 8.74
CA SER A 63 -0.07 -9.56 7.80
C SER A 63 0.43 -9.73 6.37
N ILE A 64 1.36 -10.66 6.11
CA ILE A 64 2.07 -10.72 4.82
C ILE A 64 1.16 -11.00 3.62
N ASP A 65 0.15 -11.87 3.78
CA ASP A 65 -0.78 -12.19 2.69
C ASP A 65 -1.60 -10.95 2.32
N ILE A 66 -2.03 -10.16 3.32
CA ILE A 66 -2.76 -8.91 3.10
C ILE A 66 -1.88 -7.90 2.37
N TYR A 67 -0.62 -7.76 2.76
CA TYR A 67 0.30 -6.83 2.09
C TYR A 67 0.55 -7.21 0.64
N LEU A 68 0.82 -8.49 0.37
CA LEU A 68 1.04 -8.97 -0.99
C LEU A 68 -0.20 -8.78 -1.85
N VAL A 69 -1.40 -9.05 -1.33
CA VAL A 69 -2.65 -8.79 -2.03
C VAL A 69 -2.81 -7.30 -2.32
N LEU A 70 -2.62 -6.43 -1.34
CA LEU A 70 -2.76 -4.98 -1.52
C LEU A 70 -1.79 -4.47 -2.59
N TYR A 71 -0.50 -4.78 -2.47
CA TYR A 71 0.50 -4.29 -3.41
C TYR A 71 0.48 -4.97 -4.79
N SER A 72 -0.18 -6.12 -4.94
CA SER A 72 -0.35 -6.80 -6.25
C SER A 72 -1.67 -6.48 -6.94
N CYS A 73 -2.60 -5.82 -6.26
CA CYS A 73 -3.96 -5.57 -6.76
C CYS A 73 -4.36 -4.10 -6.74
N ALA A 74 -3.72 -3.28 -5.90
CA ALA A 74 -3.90 -1.83 -5.95
C ALA A 74 -3.24 -1.24 -7.20
N ASN A 75 -3.72 -0.08 -7.64
CA ASN A 75 -3.12 0.67 -8.74
C ASN A 75 -1.82 1.35 -8.28
N VAL A 76 -0.76 0.57 -8.16
CA VAL A 76 0.60 1.00 -7.78
C VAL A 76 1.60 0.45 -8.78
N ASP A 77 2.69 1.18 -9.01
CA ASP A 77 3.75 0.78 -9.93
C ASP A 77 5.13 0.97 -9.32
N PRO A 78 5.93 -0.11 -9.21
CA PRO A 78 7.33 -0.05 -8.80
C PRO A 78 8.20 0.94 -9.60
N ALA A 79 7.95 1.10 -10.90
CA ALA A 79 8.71 2.01 -11.75
C ALA A 79 8.34 3.49 -11.50
N HIS A 80 7.15 3.73 -10.97
CA HIS A 80 6.62 5.07 -10.72
C HIS A 80 5.94 5.17 -9.33
N PRO A 81 6.70 4.91 -8.25
CA PRO A 81 6.16 4.72 -6.90
C PRO A 81 5.49 5.96 -6.31
N TYR A 82 5.67 7.13 -6.95
CA TYR A 82 5.20 8.43 -6.47
C TYR A 82 4.23 9.13 -7.43
N TRP A 83 3.73 8.47 -8.50
CA TRP A 83 2.78 9.11 -9.42
C TRP A 83 1.48 9.54 -8.70
N THR A 84 0.80 10.57 -9.18
CA THR A 84 -0.32 11.18 -8.43
C THR A 84 -1.60 10.33 -8.36
N GLU A 85 -1.90 9.59 -9.43
CA GLU A 85 -3.13 8.81 -9.59
C GLU A 85 -3.10 7.41 -8.95
N ARG A 86 -2.07 7.08 -8.16
CA ARG A 86 -1.93 5.75 -7.54
C ARG A 86 -2.91 5.58 -6.40
N ASP A 87 -3.24 4.34 -6.12
CA ASP A 87 -3.83 3.99 -4.84
C ASP A 87 -2.82 4.24 -3.72
N ARG A 88 -3.30 4.80 -2.61
CA ARG A 88 -2.48 5.14 -1.44
C ARG A 88 -2.72 4.10 -0.35
N ILE A 89 -1.67 3.35 -0.01
CA ILE A 89 -1.71 2.30 1.02
C ILE A 89 -1.08 2.84 2.31
N VAL A 90 -1.83 2.80 3.41
CA VAL A 90 -1.35 3.24 4.73
C VAL A 90 -1.28 2.05 5.68
N ILE A 91 -0.07 1.73 6.14
CA ILE A 91 0.16 0.70 7.14
C ILE A 91 0.19 1.35 8.53
N SER A 92 -0.91 1.23 9.28
CA SER A 92 -1.06 1.91 10.58
C SER A 92 -0.24 1.28 11.71
N HIS A 93 -0.03 -0.04 11.67
CA HIS A 93 0.77 -0.77 12.64
C HIS A 93 2.24 -0.87 12.20
N GLY A 94 2.95 0.25 12.21
CA GLY A 94 4.28 0.39 11.60
C GLY A 94 5.38 -0.55 12.10
N HIS A 95 5.20 -1.19 13.26
CA HIS A 95 6.18 -2.13 13.80
C HIS A 95 6.33 -3.40 12.94
N THR A 96 5.40 -3.68 12.03
CA THR A 96 5.44 -4.77 11.05
C THR A 96 6.22 -4.42 9.78
N SER A 97 7.14 -3.44 9.86
CA SER A 97 7.96 -3.00 8.73
C SER A 97 8.72 -4.13 7.99
N PRO A 98 9.22 -5.21 8.64
CA PRO A 98 9.78 -6.34 7.90
C PRO A 98 8.79 -6.93 6.89
N GLY A 99 7.52 -7.08 7.26
CA GLY A 99 6.49 -7.63 6.37
C GLY A 99 6.17 -6.70 5.20
N VAL A 100 6.12 -5.39 5.46
CA VAL A 100 5.88 -4.38 4.43
C VAL A 100 7.03 -4.35 3.43
N TYR A 101 8.27 -4.34 3.91
CA TYR A 101 9.46 -4.29 3.05
C TYR A 101 9.63 -5.58 2.26
N ALA A 102 9.34 -6.74 2.86
CA ALA A 102 9.32 -8.00 2.12
C ALA A 102 8.26 -7.99 1.02
N ALA A 103 7.04 -7.53 1.29
CA ALA A 103 5.99 -7.47 0.28
C ALA A 103 6.37 -6.55 -0.89
N LEU A 104 6.82 -5.32 -0.60
CA LEU A 104 7.24 -4.34 -1.61
C LEU A 104 8.42 -4.84 -2.45
N ALA A 105 9.42 -5.46 -1.83
CA ALA A 105 10.54 -6.06 -2.58
C ALA A 105 10.06 -7.19 -3.49
N ARG A 106 9.19 -8.07 -2.98
CA ARG A 106 8.66 -9.23 -3.73
C ARG A 106 7.74 -8.83 -4.88
N VAL A 107 7.12 -7.65 -4.83
CA VAL A 107 6.33 -7.09 -5.94
C VAL A 107 7.14 -6.10 -6.80
N GLY A 108 8.45 -5.96 -6.56
CA GLY A 108 9.39 -5.32 -7.48
C GLY A 108 9.80 -3.88 -7.18
N PHE A 109 9.43 -3.30 -6.04
CA PHE A 109 9.81 -1.91 -5.69
C PHE A 109 11.31 -1.74 -5.44
N PHE A 110 12.00 -2.78 -4.98
CA PHE A 110 13.43 -2.80 -4.71
C PHE A 110 13.93 -4.23 -4.49
N GLU A 111 15.25 -4.41 -4.59
CA GLU A 111 15.90 -5.72 -4.43
C GLU A 111 15.81 -6.25 -3.00
N MET A 112 15.25 -7.46 -2.83
CA MET A 112 15.05 -8.12 -1.54
C MET A 112 16.35 -8.29 -0.74
N ASP A 113 17.44 -8.65 -1.41
CA ASP A 113 18.74 -8.88 -0.75
C ASP A 113 19.32 -7.59 -0.16
N SER A 114 19.07 -6.44 -0.81
CA SER A 114 19.43 -5.12 -0.29
C SER A 114 18.71 -4.83 1.02
N VAL A 115 17.41 -5.16 1.10
CA VAL A 115 16.62 -5.01 2.33
C VAL A 115 17.20 -5.89 3.45
N ILE A 116 17.45 -7.16 3.16
CA ILE A 116 17.94 -8.14 4.14
C ILE A 116 19.27 -7.68 4.75
N ALA A 117 20.21 -7.22 3.92
CA ALA A 117 21.52 -6.77 4.37
C ALA A 117 21.47 -5.46 5.20
N ARG A 118 20.45 -4.63 4.97
CA ARG A 118 20.42 -3.23 5.43
C ARG A 118 19.35 -2.94 6.49
N PHE A 119 18.41 -3.86 6.73
CA PHE A 119 17.34 -3.66 7.71
C PHE A 119 17.88 -3.28 9.09
N ARG A 120 17.38 -2.16 9.63
CA ARG A 120 17.78 -1.54 10.91
C ARG A 120 19.28 -1.23 11.02
N LYS A 121 19.99 -1.08 9.91
CA LYS A 121 21.35 -0.53 9.90
C LYS A 121 21.29 0.99 9.81
N ALA A 122 22.25 1.65 10.47
CA ALA A 122 22.36 3.10 10.45
C ALA A 122 22.57 3.62 9.03
N GLY A 123 21.94 4.75 8.70
CA GLY A 123 22.07 5.41 7.39
C GLY A 123 21.36 4.67 6.25
N THR A 124 20.43 3.76 6.56
CA THR A 124 19.63 3.06 5.56
C THR A 124 18.18 3.52 5.62
N ILE A 125 17.44 3.36 4.53
CA ILE A 125 16.01 3.68 4.49
C ILE A 125 15.14 2.58 5.13
N PHE A 126 15.72 1.40 5.40
CA PHE A 126 15.00 0.21 5.88
C PHE A 126 14.91 0.20 7.40
N GLU A 127 14.08 1.11 7.91
CA GLU A 127 13.95 1.40 9.33
C GLU A 127 13.12 0.38 10.12
N GLY A 128 13.25 0.45 11.45
CA GLY A 128 12.56 -0.46 12.36
C GLY A 128 11.05 -0.31 12.44
N HIS A 129 10.52 0.79 11.92
CA HIS A 129 9.10 1.02 11.63
C HIS A 129 8.93 1.38 10.15
N VAL A 130 7.70 1.33 9.65
CA VAL A 130 7.35 1.72 8.28
C VAL A 130 7.62 3.21 8.08
N GLU A 131 8.42 3.55 7.07
CA GLU A 131 8.89 4.91 6.82
C GLU A 131 8.55 5.36 5.39
N ARG A 132 8.08 6.60 5.23
CA ARG A 132 7.71 7.20 3.92
C ARG A 132 8.90 7.27 2.94
N GLY A 133 10.14 7.23 3.44
CA GLY A 133 11.34 7.13 2.61
C GLY A 133 11.38 5.86 1.74
N ILE A 134 10.58 4.84 2.05
CA ILE A 134 10.47 3.61 1.27
C ILE A 134 9.54 3.83 0.06
N PRO A 135 9.99 3.53 -1.18
CA PRO A 135 9.11 3.53 -2.34
C PRO A 135 7.89 2.61 -2.13
N GLY A 136 6.68 3.15 -2.37
CA GLY A 136 5.42 2.44 -2.13
C GLY A 136 4.84 2.58 -0.70
N VAL A 137 5.46 3.40 0.16
CA VAL A 137 4.93 3.75 1.49
C VAL A 137 4.47 5.20 1.52
N GLU A 138 3.22 5.42 1.91
CA GLU A 138 2.60 6.76 1.92
C GLU A 138 2.86 7.55 3.20
N TRP A 139 3.01 6.84 4.32
CA TRP A 139 2.98 7.41 5.66
C TRP A 139 3.95 6.69 6.59
N SER A 140 4.77 7.47 7.30
CA SER A 140 5.64 6.97 8.36
C SER A 140 4.79 6.64 9.59
N SER A 141 4.89 5.41 10.09
CA SER A 141 4.10 4.96 11.24
C SER A 141 5.00 4.32 12.31
N GLY A 142 4.41 3.95 13.46
CA GLY A 142 5.14 3.42 14.61
C GLY A 142 4.38 3.72 15.91
N ASN A 143 3.79 4.91 15.98
CA ASN A 143 2.74 5.24 16.94
C ASN A 143 1.41 4.66 16.43
N LEU A 144 0.88 3.68 17.16
CA LEU A 144 -0.36 3.00 16.78
C LEU A 144 -1.54 3.98 16.71
N GLY A 145 -2.43 3.75 15.74
CA GLY A 145 -3.68 4.50 15.58
C GLY A 145 -3.60 5.73 14.67
N GLN A 146 -2.40 6.25 14.37
CA GLN A 146 -2.25 7.44 13.53
C GLN A 146 -2.55 7.18 12.04
N GLY A 147 -2.30 5.97 11.55
CA GLY A 147 -2.46 5.64 10.13
C GLY A 147 -3.91 5.75 9.64
N LEU A 148 -4.90 5.49 10.50
CA LEU A 148 -6.32 5.65 10.11
C LEU A 148 -6.66 7.13 9.85
N SER A 149 -6.20 8.01 10.74
CA SER A 149 -6.38 9.47 10.57
C SER A 149 -5.71 9.97 9.28
N ALA A 150 -4.47 9.53 9.01
CA ALA A 150 -3.76 9.85 7.77
C ALA A 150 -4.51 9.33 6.53
N GLY A 151 -5.00 8.08 6.57
CA GLY A 151 -5.81 7.47 5.52
C GLY A 151 -7.07 8.27 5.18
N CYS A 152 -7.80 8.72 6.20
CA CYS A 152 -8.95 9.62 6.03
C CYS A 152 -8.56 10.93 5.33
N GLY A 153 -7.43 11.52 5.71
CA GLY A 153 -6.87 12.71 5.06
C GLY A 153 -6.58 12.47 3.58
N PHE A 154 -5.90 11.38 3.24
CA PHE A 154 -5.61 11.01 1.85
C PHE A 154 -6.89 10.80 1.04
N ALA A 155 -7.88 10.10 1.58
CA ALA A 155 -9.15 9.86 0.90
C ALA A 155 -9.91 11.17 0.64
N LEU A 156 -9.95 12.08 1.62
CA LEU A 156 -10.60 13.39 1.47
C LEU A 156 -9.90 14.26 0.43
N ALA A 157 -8.56 14.25 0.39
CA ALA A 157 -7.77 14.96 -0.61
C ALA A 157 -8.09 14.44 -2.03
N SER A 158 -8.00 13.12 -2.25
CA SER A 158 -8.32 12.51 -3.54
C SER A 158 -9.77 12.76 -3.98
N PHE A 159 -10.71 12.79 -3.03
CA PHE A 159 -12.10 13.15 -3.32
C PHE A 159 -12.22 14.59 -3.83
N LYS A 160 -11.57 15.55 -3.18
CA LYS A 160 -11.60 16.96 -3.59
C LYS A 160 -10.95 17.18 -4.96
N GLU A 161 -9.82 16.54 -5.24
CA GLU A 161 -9.16 16.61 -6.55
C GLU A 161 -10.07 16.09 -7.67
N ARG A 162 -10.72 14.94 -7.44
CA ARG A 162 -11.70 14.35 -8.39
C ARG A 162 -12.94 15.21 -8.60
N VAL A 163 -13.36 15.99 -7.61
CA VAL A 163 -14.51 16.92 -7.73
C VAL A 163 -14.11 18.21 -8.46
N LYS A 164 -12.86 18.68 -8.30
CA LYS A 164 -12.34 19.88 -8.97
C LYS A 164 -11.99 19.67 -10.43
N ALA A 165 -11.73 18.44 -10.88
CA ALA A 165 -11.54 18.11 -12.28
C ALA A 165 -12.90 17.81 -12.94
N PRO A 166 -13.56 18.77 -13.62
CA PRO A 166 -14.65 18.41 -14.51
C PRO A 166 -14.06 17.48 -15.57
N ARG A 167 -14.50 16.21 -15.60
CA ARG A 167 -14.24 15.35 -16.75
C ARG A 167 -14.87 16.05 -17.94
N ILE A 168 -14.05 16.67 -18.79
CA ILE A 168 -14.48 17.02 -20.13
C ILE A 168 -14.79 15.68 -20.80
N ALA A 169 -16.08 15.37 -20.92
CA ALA A 169 -16.54 14.20 -21.65
C ALA A 169 -16.07 14.36 -23.10
N GLY A 170 -15.08 13.58 -23.54
CA GLY A 170 -14.68 13.55 -24.95
C GLY A 170 -13.19 13.36 -25.28
N MET A 171 -12.26 13.35 -24.32
CA MET A 171 -10.86 13.04 -24.65
C MET A 171 -10.60 11.53 -24.60
N GLU A 172 -10.61 10.90 -25.77
CA GLU A 172 -10.09 9.55 -25.98
C GLU A 172 -8.68 9.43 -25.38
N ARG A 173 -8.43 8.32 -24.68
CA ARG A 173 -7.10 7.94 -24.22
C ARG A 173 -6.20 7.85 -25.43
N ARG A 174 -5.26 8.80 -25.59
CA ARG A 174 -4.15 8.62 -26.51
C ARG A 174 -3.37 7.38 -26.05
N LYS A 175 -3.41 6.35 -26.89
CA LYS A 175 -2.37 5.33 -26.90
C LYS A 175 -1.18 5.96 -27.61
N GLU A 176 -0.13 6.26 -26.86
CA GLU A 176 1.24 6.34 -27.36
C GLU A 176 2.12 5.54 -26.40
#